data_AF-A0A951FBP6-F1
#
_entry.id   AF-A0A951FBP6-F1
#
_cell.length_a   1.000
_cell.length_b   1.000
_cell.length_c   1.000
_cell.angle_alpha   90.00
_cell.angle_beta   90.00
_cell.angle_gamma   90.00
#
_symmetry.space_group_name_H-M   'P 1'
#
loop_
_entity.id
_entity.type
_entity.pdbx_description
1 polymer ?
#
loop_
_entity_poly.entity_id
_entity_poly.type
_entity_poly.pdbx_seq_one_letter_code
_entity_poly.pdbx_strand_id
1 'polypeptide(L)'
;VEPLRPLRNVWPTFRHVWKAQYVEDFWVKSSFFTRPLREAAPLGLASDLFWLVATFAGLIGLLHPATDRAFKVLIGLWLVYSFATVLVFHVEPRYLLPIWLLLALYGSWTLSRSLGWIAGLRRQPWRAALVYGSVLAIAVLFITYRDYPTIIARGVQRDWHMRSADQAFARADYVTAEQEYRAALKADPQFVDSEIPLALTLNAQGRTEEARSVLKPEDSRRSGIVAGLLSRDAGDETTARTLLSTVEQRSGEDAQRWTLDHVPVQPRQALVLGQDALDLGYIVGFAGSELAADLSYRWLLGEGEIVLPLDAPLAAGDSIGLTLAAPLPMKGPLQVRINGGPIQLLRPDPQWREYRLAIPSALAGQTKLRLSLSAPTYLPMREEAESDDPRSLSVMVHRVVVY
;
A
#
# COMPACT_ATOMS: atom_id res chain seq x y z
N VAL A 1 -16.24 -31.95 18.24
CA VAL A 1 -16.09 -30.48 18.38
C VAL A 1 -15.34 -30.22 19.67
N GLU A 2 -14.18 -29.57 19.62
CA GLU A 2 -13.37 -29.27 20.82
C GLU A 2 -14.02 -28.09 21.58
N PRO A 3 -14.59 -28.29 22.78
CA PRO A 3 -15.40 -27.27 23.46
C PRO A 3 -14.60 -26.05 23.93
N LEU A 4 -13.28 -26.19 24.09
CA LEU A 4 -12.37 -25.13 24.51
C LEU A 4 -11.75 -24.34 23.35
N ARG A 5 -12.10 -24.68 22.10
CA ARG A 5 -11.58 -24.01 20.90
C ARG A 5 -11.73 -22.47 20.94
N PRO A 6 -12.85 -21.88 21.42
CA PRO A 6 -13.00 -20.43 21.54
C PRO A 6 -12.08 -19.78 22.58
N LEU A 7 -11.49 -20.53 23.50
CA LEU A 7 -10.61 -19.96 24.53
C LEU A 7 -9.15 -19.87 24.09
N ARG A 8 -8.76 -20.59 23.03
CA ARG A 8 -7.35 -20.72 22.61
C ARG A 8 -6.69 -19.38 22.25
N ASN A 9 -7.44 -18.41 21.70
CA ASN A 9 -6.88 -17.10 21.38
C ASN A 9 -7.40 -15.95 22.26
N VAL A 10 -7.99 -16.24 23.42
CA VAL A 10 -8.37 -15.20 24.40
C VAL A 10 -7.17 -14.34 24.78
N TRP A 11 -6.03 -14.95 25.13
CA TRP A 11 -4.84 -14.19 25.53
C TRP A 11 -4.20 -13.37 24.38
N PRO A 12 -3.96 -13.95 23.18
CA PRO A 12 -3.57 -13.17 22.00
C PRO A 12 -4.51 -12.00 21.69
N THR A 13 -5.83 -12.22 21.75
CA THR A 13 -6.84 -11.18 21.48
C THR A 13 -6.80 -10.09 22.54
N PHE A 14 -6.73 -10.48 23.83
CA PHE A 14 -6.62 -9.54 24.94
C PHE A 14 -5.42 -8.62 24.76
N ARG A 15 -4.26 -9.19 24.44
CA ARG A 15 -3.05 -8.42 24.17
C ARG A 15 -3.23 -7.45 22.99
N HIS A 16 -3.96 -7.84 21.95
CA HIS A 16 -4.21 -7.03 20.75
C HIS A 16 -5.13 -5.82 20.97
N VAL A 17 -5.87 -5.76 22.10
CA VAL A 17 -6.77 -4.63 22.41
C VAL A 17 -6.02 -3.38 22.83
N TRP A 18 -4.80 -3.53 23.37
CA TRP A 18 -4.06 -2.45 24.04
C TRP A 18 -3.03 -1.76 23.15
N LYS A 19 -3.18 -1.90 21.83
CA LYS A 19 -2.20 -1.43 20.85
C LYS A 19 -2.22 0.09 20.71
N ALA A 20 -1.05 0.70 20.75
CA ALA A 20 -0.84 2.03 20.18
C ALA A 20 -0.92 1.90 18.65
N GLN A 21 -2.10 2.18 18.11
CA GLN A 21 -2.46 1.83 16.74
C GLN A 21 -1.49 2.45 15.74
N TYR A 22 -1.17 3.74 15.88
CA TYR A 22 -0.28 4.41 14.95
C TYR A 22 1.16 3.93 15.09
N VAL A 23 1.69 3.80 16.32
CA VAL A 23 3.05 3.29 16.59
C VAL A 23 3.24 1.89 15.99
N GLU A 24 2.26 1.00 16.14
CA GLU A 24 2.35 -0.34 15.54
C GLU A 24 2.22 -0.31 14.03
N ASP A 25 1.28 0.48 13.52
CA ASP A 25 1.11 0.63 12.10
C ASP A 25 2.39 1.18 11.43
N PHE A 26 3.07 2.12 12.09
CA PHE A 26 4.21 2.82 11.51
C PHE A 26 5.57 2.11 11.70
N TRP A 27 5.79 1.47 12.86
CA TRP A 27 7.09 0.88 13.21
C TRP A 27 7.08 -0.63 13.38
N VAL A 28 5.92 -1.30 13.37
CA VAL A 28 5.84 -2.76 13.52
C VAL A 28 5.43 -3.47 12.23
N LYS A 29 4.52 -2.88 11.44
CA LYS A 29 4.10 -3.54 10.20
C LYS A 29 5.26 -3.56 9.19
N SER A 30 5.45 -4.72 8.58
CA SER A 30 6.51 -4.97 7.60
C SER A 30 6.34 -4.18 6.29
N SER A 31 5.11 -3.78 5.97
CA SER A 31 4.80 -2.94 4.81
C SER A 31 3.52 -2.13 5.04
N PHE A 32 3.53 -0.87 4.57
CA PHE A 32 2.34 -0.01 4.57
C PHE A 32 2.16 0.64 3.20
N PHE A 33 0.95 0.52 2.64
CA PHE A 33 0.75 0.70 1.20
C PHE A 33 0.12 2.01 0.75
N THR A 34 -0.40 2.86 1.63
CA THR A 34 -1.08 4.09 1.18
C THR A 34 -0.83 5.24 2.14
N ARG A 35 -0.33 6.35 1.56
CA ARG A 35 0.08 7.63 2.18
C ARG A 35 1.47 7.62 2.81
N PRO A 36 2.16 8.77 2.80
CA PRO A 36 3.39 8.92 3.56
C PRO A 36 2.97 8.93 5.03
N LEU A 37 2.97 7.78 5.70
CA LEU A 37 2.73 7.75 7.16
C LEU A 37 3.66 8.71 7.89
N ARG A 38 4.83 9.01 7.30
CA ARG A 38 5.75 10.08 7.69
C ARG A 38 5.06 11.46 7.74
N GLU A 39 4.27 11.82 6.74
CA GLU A 39 3.52 13.07 6.71
C GLU A 39 2.36 13.06 7.73
N ALA A 40 1.78 11.89 7.99
CA ALA A 40 0.72 11.72 8.98
C ALA A 40 1.25 11.53 10.42
N ALA A 41 2.57 11.45 10.64
CA ALA A 41 3.16 11.14 11.94
C ALA A 41 2.74 12.07 13.07
N PRO A 42 2.66 13.40 12.87
CA PRO A 42 2.18 14.30 13.92
C PRO A 42 0.75 13.97 14.36
N LEU A 43 -0.15 13.70 13.41
CA LEU A 43 -1.54 13.35 13.70
C LEU A 43 -1.67 11.97 14.33
N GLY A 44 -0.91 11.00 13.83
CA GLY A 44 -0.90 9.63 14.33
C GLY A 44 -0.38 9.52 15.76
N LEU A 45 0.77 10.14 16.05
CA LEU A 45 1.33 10.18 17.40
C LEU A 45 0.44 10.98 18.35
N ALA A 46 -0.17 12.08 17.89
CA ALA A 46 -1.14 12.82 18.69
C ALA A 46 -2.38 11.98 19.00
N SER A 47 -2.84 11.15 18.06
CA SER A 47 -3.95 10.22 18.26
C SER A 47 -3.61 9.15 19.31
N ASP A 48 -2.45 8.50 19.22
CA ASP A 48 -2.01 7.51 20.21
C ASP A 48 -1.82 8.14 21.60
N LEU A 49 -1.27 9.36 21.67
CA LEU A 49 -1.14 10.11 22.92
C LEU A 49 -2.51 10.46 23.51
N PHE A 50 -3.44 10.95 22.67
CA PHE A 50 -4.81 11.26 23.10
C PHE A 50 -5.51 10.01 23.65
N TRP A 51 -5.39 8.88 22.95
CA TRP A 51 -5.95 7.61 23.39
C TRP A 51 -5.37 7.15 24.74
N LEU A 52 -4.04 7.27 24.94
CA LEU A 52 -3.41 6.97 26.22
C LEU A 52 -3.93 7.87 27.35
N VAL A 53 -3.93 9.19 27.12
CA VAL A 53 -4.41 10.18 28.10
C VAL A 53 -5.88 9.92 28.44
N ALA A 54 -6.73 9.71 27.44
CA ALA A 54 -8.15 9.40 27.61
C ALA A 54 -8.35 8.11 28.40
N THR A 55 -7.54 7.08 28.15
CA THR A 55 -7.61 5.80 28.87
C THR A 55 -7.25 5.97 30.34
N PHE A 56 -6.12 6.61 30.66
CA PHE A 56 -5.71 6.82 32.05
C PHE A 56 -6.64 7.77 32.81
N ALA A 57 -6.95 8.93 32.23
CA ALA A 57 -7.85 9.90 32.86
C ALA A 57 -9.29 9.37 32.96
N GLY A 58 -9.72 8.60 31.97
CA GLY A 58 -11.02 7.92 31.95
C GLY A 58 -11.16 6.90 33.06
N LEU A 59 -10.13 6.08 33.27
CA LEU A 59 -10.09 5.13 34.38
C LEU A 59 -10.14 5.83 35.74
N ILE A 60 -9.36 6.90 35.91
CA ILE A 60 -9.40 7.73 37.13
C ILE A 60 -10.81 8.27 37.34
N GLY A 61 -11.44 8.81 36.30
CA GLY A 61 -12.77 9.41 36.37
C GLY A 61 -13.87 8.41 36.69
N LEU A 62 -13.85 7.26 36.01
CA LEU A 62 -14.78 6.16 36.20
C LEU A 62 -14.70 5.61 37.63
N LEU A 63 -13.49 5.47 38.18
CA LEU A 63 -13.30 4.93 39.53
C LEU A 63 -13.43 5.99 40.63
N HIS A 64 -13.40 7.29 40.29
CA HIS A 64 -13.38 8.40 41.24
C HIS A 64 -14.55 8.35 42.25
N PRO A 65 -14.35 8.67 43.54
CA PRO A 65 -15.39 8.62 44.57
C PRO A 65 -16.68 9.38 44.29
N ALA A 66 -16.60 10.46 43.50
CA ALA A 66 -17.71 11.33 43.15
C ALA A 66 -18.63 10.75 42.04
N THR A 67 -18.19 9.71 41.35
CA THR A 67 -18.98 9.04 40.32
C THR A 67 -19.99 8.09 40.99
N ASP A 68 -21.23 8.08 40.49
CA ASP A 68 -22.34 7.33 41.08
C ASP A 68 -22.08 5.82 41.16
N ARG A 69 -22.51 5.18 42.25
CA ARG A 69 -22.21 3.76 42.51
C ARG A 69 -23.03 2.82 41.63
N ALA A 70 -24.33 3.09 41.45
CA ALA A 70 -25.19 2.23 40.64
C ALA A 70 -24.74 2.26 39.17
N PHE A 71 -24.40 3.45 38.68
CA PHE A 71 -23.85 3.62 37.34
C PHE A 71 -22.50 2.88 37.16
N LYS A 72 -21.59 2.92 38.14
CA LYS A 72 -20.34 2.14 38.08
C LYS A 72 -20.57 0.65 37.98
N VAL A 73 -21.55 0.10 38.70
CA VAL A 73 -21.87 -1.32 38.64
C VAL A 73 -22.39 -1.67 37.24
N LEU A 74 -23.30 -0.86 36.69
CA LEU A 74 -23.80 -1.05 35.33
C LEU A 74 -22.68 -1.01 34.30
N ILE A 75 -21.81 0.01 34.35
CA ILE A 75 -20.66 0.13 33.46
C ILE A 75 -19.70 -1.04 33.65
N GLY A 76 -19.42 -1.45 34.89
CA GLY A 76 -18.55 -2.59 35.18
C GLY A 76 -19.07 -3.88 34.56
N LEU A 77 -20.36 -4.17 34.69
CA LEU A 77 -21.01 -5.33 34.07
C LEU A 77 -20.96 -5.24 32.54
N TRP A 78 -21.21 -4.06 31.97
CA TRP A 78 -21.15 -3.84 30.53
C TRP A 78 -19.72 -4.00 29.97
N LEU A 79 -18.71 -3.50 30.67
CA LEU A 79 -17.30 -3.70 30.30
C LEU A 79 -16.93 -5.18 30.35
N VAL A 80 -17.27 -5.88 31.43
CA VAL A 80 -17.02 -7.33 31.56
C VAL A 80 -17.69 -8.09 30.42
N TYR A 81 -18.96 -7.80 30.12
CA TYR A 81 -19.67 -8.40 28.99
C TYR A 81 -18.96 -8.13 27.66
N SER A 82 -18.67 -6.86 27.37
CA SER A 82 -18.07 -6.45 26.09
C SER A 82 -16.69 -7.05 25.88
N PHE A 83 -15.84 -7.03 26.91
CA PHE A 83 -14.53 -7.70 26.88
C PHE A 83 -14.69 -9.21 26.73
N ALA A 84 -15.57 -9.87 27.49
CA ALA A 84 -15.79 -11.31 27.35
C ALA A 84 -16.23 -11.68 25.93
N THR A 85 -17.15 -10.91 25.33
CA THR A 85 -17.59 -11.12 23.94
C THR A 85 -16.43 -10.97 22.96
N VAL A 86 -15.66 -9.89 23.04
CA VAL A 86 -14.51 -9.68 22.14
C VAL A 86 -13.46 -10.79 22.29
N LEU A 87 -13.18 -11.21 23.53
CA LEU A 87 -12.19 -12.24 23.83
C LEU A 87 -12.61 -13.64 23.37
N VAL A 88 -13.87 -14.01 23.56
CA VAL A 88 -14.39 -15.35 23.22
C VAL A 88 -14.67 -15.47 21.72
N PHE A 89 -15.28 -14.45 21.13
CA PHE A 89 -15.67 -14.48 19.71
C PHE A 89 -14.61 -13.90 18.77
N HIS A 90 -13.49 -13.40 19.30
CA HIS A 90 -12.39 -12.83 18.50
C HIS A 90 -12.87 -11.73 17.56
N VAL A 91 -13.88 -10.97 18.01
CA VAL A 91 -14.50 -9.94 17.20
C VAL A 91 -13.52 -8.78 17.04
N GLU A 92 -13.58 -8.09 15.90
CA GLU A 92 -12.65 -7.02 15.58
C GLU A 92 -12.58 -5.93 16.68
N PRO A 93 -11.39 -5.44 17.05
CA PRO A 93 -11.25 -4.44 18.12
C PRO A 93 -12.10 -3.17 17.95
N ARG A 94 -12.59 -2.86 16.74
CA ARG A 94 -13.53 -1.76 16.48
C ARG A 94 -14.83 -1.84 17.30
N TYR A 95 -15.23 -3.01 17.78
CA TYR A 95 -16.40 -3.15 18.65
C TYR A 95 -16.17 -2.57 20.06
N LEU A 96 -14.93 -2.20 20.40
CA LEU A 96 -14.58 -1.50 21.64
C LEU A 96 -14.70 0.03 21.52
N LEU A 97 -15.02 0.58 20.34
CA LEU A 97 -15.21 2.02 20.14
C LEU A 97 -16.14 2.68 21.18
N PRO A 98 -17.28 2.08 21.59
CA PRO A 98 -18.11 2.64 22.64
C PRO A 98 -17.41 2.73 24.00
N ILE A 99 -16.51 1.77 24.32
CA ILE A 99 -15.73 1.78 25.56
C ILE A 99 -14.74 2.94 25.53
N TRP A 100 -14.07 3.13 24.39
CA TRP A 100 -13.13 4.24 24.21
C TRP A 100 -13.83 5.60 24.29
N LEU A 101 -15.03 5.72 23.73
CA LEU A 101 -15.86 6.92 23.88
C LEU A 101 -16.20 7.19 25.34
N LEU A 102 -16.62 6.17 26.09
CA LEU A 102 -16.93 6.29 27.51
C LEU A 102 -15.71 6.76 28.33
N LEU A 103 -14.55 6.14 28.09
CA LEU A 103 -13.29 6.53 28.74
C LEU A 103 -12.88 7.95 28.37
N ALA A 104 -13.06 8.37 27.12
CA ALA A 104 -12.78 9.75 26.70
C ALA A 104 -13.69 10.77 27.41
N LEU A 105 -14.98 10.47 27.61
CA LEU A 105 -15.90 11.34 28.35
C LEU A 105 -15.50 11.46 29.82
N TYR A 106 -15.20 10.35 30.49
CA TYR A 106 -14.70 10.38 31.87
C TYR A 106 -13.33 11.04 31.97
N GLY A 107 -12.47 10.84 30.99
CA GLY A 107 -11.15 11.47 30.93
C GLY A 107 -11.27 12.98 30.80
N SER A 108 -12.16 13.45 29.94
CA SER A 108 -12.49 14.87 29.79
C SER A 108 -12.99 15.46 31.11
N TRP A 109 -13.88 14.76 31.81
CA TRP A 109 -14.34 15.18 33.14
C TRP A 109 -13.19 15.25 34.15
N THR A 110 -12.35 14.22 34.25
CA THR A 110 -11.18 14.19 35.14
C THR A 110 -10.23 15.35 34.87
N LEU A 111 -9.90 15.59 33.60
CA LEU A 111 -9.00 16.65 33.18
C LEU A 111 -9.59 18.05 33.44
N SER A 112 -10.91 18.22 33.24
CA SER A 112 -11.61 19.49 33.54
C SER A 112 -11.56 19.88 35.02
N ARG A 113 -11.41 18.89 35.91
CA ARG A 113 -11.32 19.10 37.37
C ARG A 113 -9.89 19.43 37.82
N SER A 114 -8.92 19.54 36.90
CA SER A 114 -7.51 19.83 37.19
C SER A 114 -6.97 18.87 38.28
N LEU A 115 -6.16 19.29 39.26
CA LEU A 115 -5.68 18.47 40.37
C LEU A 115 -6.72 18.27 41.48
N GLY A 116 -7.94 18.81 41.34
CA GLY A 116 -9.00 18.74 42.36
C GLY A 116 -9.46 17.31 42.68
N TRP A 117 -9.38 16.38 41.72
CA TRP A 117 -9.69 14.97 41.95
C TRP A 117 -8.70 14.30 42.91
N ILE A 118 -7.44 14.76 42.98
CA ILE A 118 -6.43 14.24 43.91
C ILE A 118 -6.85 14.50 45.36
N ALA A 119 -7.38 15.69 45.64
CA ALA A 119 -7.90 16.03 46.97
C ALA A 119 -9.08 15.13 47.36
N GLY A 120 -9.94 14.78 46.40
CA GLY A 120 -11.03 13.82 46.59
C GLY A 120 -10.54 12.42 46.92
N LEU A 121 -9.50 11.93 46.24
CA LEU A 121 -8.89 10.63 46.51
C LEU A 121 -8.19 10.56 47.85
N ARG A 122 -7.48 11.63 48.26
CA ARG A 122 -6.76 11.68 49.55
C ARG A 122 -7.67 11.46 50.76
N ARG A 123 -8.96 11.81 50.65
CA ARG A 123 -9.95 11.62 51.72
C ARG A 123 -10.43 10.17 51.85
N GLN A 124 -10.16 9.30 50.88
CA GLN A 124 -10.64 7.91 50.84
C GLN A 124 -9.50 6.97 50.40
N PRO A 125 -8.59 6.56 51.32
CA PRO A 125 -7.34 5.91 50.98
C PRO A 125 -7.53 4.58 50.23
N TRP A 126 -8.55 3.78 50.58
CA TRP A 126 -8.83 2.54 49.86
C TRP A 126 -9.25 2.75 48.42
N ARG A 127 -10.03 3.80 48.13
CA ARG A 127 -10.40 4.13 46.75
C ARG A 127 -9.25 4.72 45.97
N ALA A 128 -8.40 5.51 46.63
CA ALA A 128 -7.15 5.97 46.05
C ALA A 128 -6.26 4.78 45.65
N ALA A 129 -6.10 3.79 46.54
CA ALA A 129 -5.35 2.57 46.25
C ALA A 129 -5.93 1.80 45.05
N LEU A 130 -7.25 1.68 44.93
CA LEU A 130 -7.88 1.05 43.76
C LEU A 130 -7.61 1.82 42.45
N VAL A 131 -7.73 3.15 42.48
CA VAL A 131 -7.48 3.99 41.30
C VAL A 131 -6.01 3.90 40.88
N TYR A 132 -5.09 4.10 41.82
CA TYR A 132 -3.65 4.01 41.55
C TYR A 132 -3.23 2.61 41.13
N GLY A 133 -3.75 1.58 41.78
CA GLY A 133 -3.52 0.18 41.42
C GLY A 133 -4.01 -0.14 40.02
N SER A 134 -5.19 0.36 39.63
CA SER A 134 -5.74 0.15 38.28
C SER A 134 -4.94 0.89 37.21
N VAL A 135 -4.56 2.14 37.47
CA VAL A 135 -3.69 2.93 36.56
C VAL A 135 -2.33 2.24 36.40
N LEU A 136 -1.72 1.81 37.51
CA LEU A 136 -0.46 1.09 37.48
C LEU A 136 -0.59 -0.24 36.72
N ALA A 137 -1.67 -0.99 36.93
CA ALA A 137 -1.91 -2.24 36.21
C ALA A 137 -2.04 -2.02 34.70
N ILE A 138 -2.76 -0.98 34.25
CA ILE A 138 -2.86 -0.64 32.83
C ILE A 138 -1.51 -0.15 32.29
N ALA A 139 -0.77 0.66 33.05
CA ALA A 139 0.56 1.12 32.65
C ALA A 139 1.55 -0.05 32.50
N VAL A 140 1.56 -0.97 33.46
CA VAL A 140 2.36 -2.21 33.40
C VAL A 140 1.91 -3.05 32.22
N LEU A 141 0.61 -3.24 31.99
CA LEU A 141 0.09 -3.98 30.84
C LEU A 141 0.56 -3.36 29.52
N PHE A 142 0.48 -2.04 29.37
CA PHE A 142 0.92 -1.34 28.15
C PHE A 142 2.43 -1.48 27.90
N ILE A 143 3.24 -1.30 28.95
CA ILE A 143 4.71 -1.40 28.86
C ILE A 143 5.16 -2.85 28.64
N THR A 144 4.48 -3.83 29.25
CA THR A 144 4.86 -5.24 29.14
C THR A 144 4.24 -5.94 27.93
N TYR A 145 3.17 -5.39 27.37
CA TYR A 145 2.54 -5.91 26.16
C TYR A 145 3.52 -5.90 24.99
N ARG A 146 4.24 -4.79 24.83
CA ARG A 146 5.13 -4.55 23.71
C ARG A 146 6.26 -3.63 24.16
N ASP A 147 7.48 -3.94 23.71
CA ASP A 147 8.65 -3.11 23.95
C ASP A 147 8.62 -1.87 23.03
N TYR A 148 7.65 -0.98 23.27
CA TYR A 148 7.49 0.25 22.53
C TYR A 148 8.75 1.13 22.55
N PRO A 149 9.49 1.28 23.66
CA PRO A 149 10.75 2.02 23.64
C PRO A 149 11.74 1.49 22.59
N THR A 150 11.97 0.18 22.54
CA THR A 150 12.86 -0.43 21.56
C THR A 150 12.31 -0.33 20.13
N ILE A 151 11.01 -0.53 19.95
CA ILE A 151 10.34 -0.41 18.63
C ILE A 151 10.49 1.01 18.07
N ILE A 152 10.19 2.02 18.89
CA ILE A 152 10.31 3.43 18.51
C ILE A 152 11.78 3.76 18.22
N ALA A 153 12.71 3.34 19.08
CA ALA A 153 14.14 3.61 18.87
C ALA A 153 14.67 3.01 17.56
N ARG A 154 14.37 1.74 17.29
CA ARG A 154 14.73 1.07 16.02
C ARG A 154 14.08 1.75 14.82
N GLY A 155 12.79 2.07 14.95
CA GLY A 155 12.02 2.74 13.91
C GLY A 155 12.55 4.13 13.55
N VAL A 156 12.91 4.94 14.56
CA VAL A 156 13.54 6.25 14.36
C VAL A 156 14.90 6.11 13.69
N GLN A 157 15.73 5.15 14.15
CA GLN A 157 17.03 4.88 13.55
C GLN A 157 16.90 4.46 12.07
N ARG A 158 16.02 3.51 11.78
CA ARG A 158 15.67 3.07 10.43
C ARG A 158 15.27 4.24 9.56
N ASP A 159 14.33 5.07 10.01
CA ASP A 159 13.82 6.19 9.23
C ASP A 159 14.88 7.28 8.98
N TRP A 160 15.80 7.48 9.92
CA TRP A 160 16.93 8.38 9.73
C TRP A 160 17.84 7.90 8.58
N HIS A 161 18.25 6.63 8.63
CA HIS A 161 19.05 6.01 7.58
C HIS A 161 18.33 6.01 6.23
N MET A 162 17.04 5.65 6.19
CA MET A 162 16.25 5.71 4.96
C MET A 162 16.24 7.11 4.34
N ARG A 163 16.03 8.17 5.12
CA ARG A 163 16.05 9.54 4.58
C ARG A 163 17.41 9.92 4.03
N SER A 164 18.49 9.54 4.71
CA SER A 164 19.87 9.76 4.24
C SER A 164 20.09 9.03 2.90
N ALA A 165 19.65 7.77 2.83
CA ALA A 165 19.73 6.94 1.64
C ALA A 165 18.93 7.50 0.47
N ASP A 166 17.66 7.91 0.69
CA ASP A 166 16.79 8.50 -0.32
C ASP A 166 17.43 9.77 -0.91
N GLN A 167 18.05 10.61 -0.07
CA GLN A 167 18.77 11.81 -0.49
C GLN A 167 20.06 11.50 -1.27
N ALA A 168 20.79 10.44 -0.88
CA ALA A 168 21.97 9.98 -1.61
C ALA A 168 21.59 9.41 -2.99
N PHE A 169 20.55 8.57 -3.03
CA PHE A 169 20.00 8.00 -4.27
C PHE A 169 19.53 9.09 -5.24
N ALA A 170 18.80 10.10 -4.75
CA ALA A 170 18.37 11.23 -5.57
C ALA A 170 19.53 12.05 -6.16
N ARG A 171 20.72 11.99 -5.56
CA ARG A 171 21.96 12.62 -6.04
C ARG A 171 22.82 11.68 -6.89
N ALA A 172 22.31 10.49 -7.23
CA ALA A 172 23.03 9.40 -7.89
C ALA A 172 24.29 8.92 -7.13
N ASP A 173 24.40 9.22 -5.83
CA ASP A 173 25.43 8.67 -4.96
C ASP A 173 24.96 7.30 -4.43
N TYR A 174 25.01 6.31 -5.32
CA TYR A 174 24.51 4.97 -5.04
C TYR A 174 25.33 4.22 -3.99
N VAL A 175 26.60 4.58 -3.79
CA VAL A 175 27.46 3.95 -2.77
C VAL A 175 27.01 4.37 -1.38
N THR A 176 26.81 5.68 -1.15
CA THR A 176 26.28 6.17 0.13
C THR A 176 24.85 5.67 0.34
N ALA A 177 24.02 5.67 -0.71
CA ALA A 177 22.65 5.17 -0.62
C ALA A 177 22.59 3.70 -0.17
N GLU A 178 23.45 2.83 -0.73
CA GLU A 178 23.52 1.43 -0.33
C GLU A 178 23.91 1.27 1.15
N GLN A 179 24.95 1.99 1.60
CA GLN A 179 25.41 1.92 2.98
C GLN A 179 24.29 2.28 3.97
N GLU A 180 23.57 3.36 3.67
CA GLU A 180 22.47 3.85 4.48
C GLU A 180 21.25 2.93 4.43
N TYR A 181 20.86 2.39 3.27
CA TYR A 181 19.77 1.41 3.21
C TYR A 181 20.11 0.11 3.96
N ARG A 182 21.36 -0.37 3.90
CA ARG A 182 21.81 -1.51 4.72
C ARG A 182 21.77 -1.19 6.21
N ALA A 183 22.12 0.03 6.61
CA ALA A 183 22.01 0.47 8.00
C ALA A 183 20.54 0.54 8.46
N ALA A 184 19.61 0.96 7.59
CA ALA A 184 18.18 0.93 7.85
C ALA A 184 17.68 -0.52 8.09
N LEU A 185 18.05 -1.46 7.22
CA LEU A 185 17.72 -2.89 7.40
C LEU A 185 18.38 -3.50 8.64
N LYS A 186 19.57 -3.03 9.03
CA LYS A 186 20.20 -3.48 10.28
C LYS A 186 19.41 -3.00 11.51
N ALA A 187 18.84 -1.80 11.46
CA ALA A 187 17.99 -1.27 12.53
C ALA A 187 16.64 -2.01 12.60
N ASP A 188 16.08 -2.39 11.45
CA ASP A 188 14.80 -3.11 11.33
C ASP A 188 14.84 -4.18 10.22
N PRO A 189 15.28 -5.42 10.53
CA PRO A 189 15.50 -6.46 9.51
C PRO A 189 14.23 -7.00 8.83
N GLN A 190 13.05 -6.66 9.32
CA GLN A 190 11.76 -7.14 8.80
C GLN A 190 11.03 -6.09 7.96
N PHE A 191 11.67 -4.93 7.72
CA PHE A 191 11.06 -3.82 7.02
C PHE A 191 11.27 -3.90 5.51
N VAL A 192 10.28 -4.48 4.82
CA VAL A 192 10.32 -4.78 3.39
C VAL A 192 10.49 -3.52 2.54
N ASP A 193 9.96 -2.39 3.02
CA ASP A 193 10.06 -1.11 2.32
C ASP A 193 11.50 -0.54 2.30
N SER A 194 12.46 -1.11 3.05
CA SER A 194 13.91 -0.82 2.90
C SER A 194 14.63 -1.79 1.95
N GLU A 195 14.11 -3.00 1.73
CA GLU A 195 14.69 -3.99 0.81
C GLU A 195 14.56 -3.52 -0.65
N ILE A 196 13.41 -2.95 -1.01
CA ILE A 196 13.12 -2.48 -2.37
C ILE A 196 14.07 -1.36 -2.82
N PRO A 197 14.22 -0.22 -2.09
CA PRO A 197 15.16 0.81 -2.49
C PRO A 197 16.62 0.34 -2.48
N LEU A 198 16.99 -0.58 -1.58
CA LEU A 198 18.31 -1.20 -1.60
C LEU A 198 18.54 -1.99 -2.90
N ALA A 199 17.58 -2.82 -3.30
CA ALA A 199 17.66 -3.59 -4.55
C ALA A 199 17.74 -2.66 -5.77
N LEU A 200 16.93 -1.61 -5.82
CA LEU A 200 16.99 -0.62 -6.90
C LEU A 200 18.33 0.11 -6.94
N THR A 201 18.90 0.45 -5.77
CA THR A 201 20.23 1.05 -5.64
C THR A 201 21.32 0.12 -6.15
N LEU A 202 21.30 -1.16 -5.76
CA LEU A 202 22.24 -2.17 -6.23
C LEU A 202 22.13 -2.37 -7.74
N ASN A 203 20.91 -2.41 -8.27
CA ASN A 203 20.69 -2.51 -9.72
C ASN A 203 21.22 -1.29 -10.48
N ALA A 204 21.05 -0.08 -9.93
CA ALA A 204 21.61 1.15 -10.52
C ALA A 204 23.15 1.15 -10.53
N GLN A 205 23.80 0.41 -9.63
CA GLN A 205 25.24 0.14 -9.66
C GLN A 205 25.66 -0.99 -10.62
N GLY A 206 24.71 -1.64 -11.31
CA GLY A 206 24.97 -2.81 -12.16
C GLY A 206 25.11 -4.14 -11.39
N ARG A 207 24.78 -4.19 -10.10
CA ARG A 207 24.86 -5.39 -9.25
C ARG A 207 23.52 -6.13 -9.18
N THR A 208 23.00 -6.53 -10.34
CA THR A 208 21.64 -7.09 -10.48
C THR A 208 21.42 -8.39 -9.70
N GLU A 209 22.38 -9.31 -9.68
CA GLU A 209 22.26 -10.56 -8.91
C GLU A 209 22.15 -10.31 -7.41
N GLU A 210 22.93 -9.37 -6.90
CA GLU A 210 22.86 -9.00 -5.49
C GLU A 210 21.55 -8.26 -5.17
N ALA A 211 21.09 -7.38 -6.08
CA ALA A 211 19.79 -6.74 -5.98
C ALA A 211 18.65 -7.77 -5.84
N ARG A 212 18.68 -8.84 -6.64
CA ARG A 212 17.71 -9.94 -6.54
C ARG A 212 17.79 -10.68 -5.21
N SER A 213 19.00 -10.91 -4.69
CA SER A 213 19.21 -11.64 -3.42
C SER A 213 18.71 -10.90 -2.17
N VAL A 214 18.59 -9.57 -2.23
CA VAL A 214 18.06 -8.74 -1.14
C VAL A 214 16.55 -8.88 -1.01
N LEU A 215 15.85 -9.14 -2.11
CA LEU A 215 14.40 -9.16 -2.15
C LEU A 215 13.85 -10.53 -1.73
N LYS A 216 12.78 -10.50 -0.94
CA LYS A 216 11.93 -11.67 -0.63
C LYS A 216 10.58 -11.48 -1.32
N PRO A 217 10.35 -12.08 -2.50
CA PRO A 217 9.14 -11.83 -3.30
C PRO A 217 7.82 -12.14 -2.57
N GLU A 218 7.85 -13.07 -1.62
CA GLU A 218 6.72 -13.51 -0.80
C GLU A 218 6.34 -12.53 0.32
N ASP A 219 7.27 -11.67 0.76
CA ASP A 219 7.07 -10.78 1.90
C ASP A 219 6.18 -9.58 1.56
N SER A 220 6.23 -9.11 0.30
CA SER A 220 5.29 -8.10 -0.18
C SER A 220 5.08 -8.16 -1.68
N ARG A 221 3.92 -7.67 -2.12
CA ARG A 221 3.58 -7.54 -3.54
C ARG A 221 4.57 -6.68 -4.32
N ARG A 222 5.09 -5.61 -3.70
CA ARG A 222 6.09 -4.72 -4.32
C ARG A 222 7.44 -5.42 -4.46
N SER A 223 7.86 -6.18 -3.46
CA SER A 223 9.06 -7.00 -3.55
C SER A 223 8.94 -7.99 -4.71
N GLY A 224 7.78 -8.66 -4.85
CA GLY A 224 7.49 -9.52 -5.99
C GLY A 224 7.54 -8.80 -7.35
N ILE A 225 7.00 -7.58 -7.44
CA ILE A 225 7.10 -6.76 -8.66
C ILE A 225 8.55 -6.46 -8.99
N VAL A 226 9.31 -5.87 -8.06
CA VAL A 226 10.69 -5.46 -8.31
C VAL A 226 11.57 -6.67 -8.64
N ALA A 227 11.40 -7.79 -7.91
CA ALA A 227 12.10 -9.03 -8.22
C ALA A 227 11.76 -9.56 -9.62
N GLY A 228 10.49 -9.52 -10.02
CA GLY A 228 10.07 -9.90 -11.37
C GLY A 228 10.66 -9.00 -12.46
N LEU A 229 10.72 -7.69 -12.23
CA LEU A 229 11.32 -6.73 -13.16
C LEU A 229 12.83 -6.91 -13.27
N LEU A 230 13.53 -7.12 -12.15
CA LEU A 230 14.97 -7.42 -12.17
C LEU A 230 15.27 -8.73 -12.89
N SER A 231 14.43 -9.76 -12.71
CA SER A 231 14.55 -11.02 -13.48
C SER A 231 14.35 -10.78 -14.98
N ARG A 232 13.35 -9.97 -15.37
CA ARG A 232 13.12 -9.60 -16.78
C ARG A 232 14.34 -8.91 -17.36
N ASP A 233 14.87 -7.93 -16.63
CA ASP A 233 15.99 -7.10 -17.04
C ASP A 233 17.30 -7.90 -17.13
N ALA A 234 17.41 -9.01 -16.37
CA ALA A 234 18.49 -9.99 -16.45
C ALA A 234 18.30 -11.08 -17.53
N GLY A 235 17.17 -11.08 -18.25
CA GLY A 235 16.84 -12.09 -19.27
C GLY A 235 16.23 -13.40 -18.73
N ASP A 236 15.96 -13.49 -17.42
CA ASP A 236 15.25 -14.60 -16.79
C ASP A 236 13.73 -14.42 -16.94
N GLU A 237 13.25 -14.55 -18.18
CA GLU A 237 11.84 -14.31 -18.52
C GLU A 237 10.89 -15.26 -17.78
N THR A 238 11.26 -16.53 -17.58
CA THR A 238 10.39 -17.51 -16.90
C THR A 238 10.07 -17.07 -15.48
N THR A 239 11.10 -16.65 -14.72
CA THR A 239 10.91 -16.16 -13.36
C THR A 239 10.15 -14.84 -13.36
N ALA A 240 10.47 -13.94 -14.29
CA ALA A 240 9.79 -12.67 -14.43
C ALA A 240 8.28 -12.84 -14.65
N ARG A 241 7.88 -13.65 -15.64
CA ARG A 241 6.48 -13.95 -15.95
C ARG A 241 5.76 -14.53 -14.74
N THR A 242 6.38 -15.49 -14.05
CA THR A 242 5.79 -16.13 -12.87
C THR A 242 5.51 -15.12 -11.75
N LEU A 243 6.48 -14.27 -11.41
CA LEU A 243 6.34 -13.29 -10.34
C LEU A 243 5.35 -12.17 -10.71
N LEU A 244 5.49 -11.59 -11.90
CA LEU A 244 4.71 -10.44 -12.34
C LEU A 244 3.23 -10.81 -12.55
N SER A 245 2.94 -11.94 -13.19
CA SER A 245 1.56 -12.42 -13.37
C SER A 245 0.87 -12.72 -12.03
N THR A 246 1.59 -13.34 -11.09
CA THR A 246 1.06 -13.61 -9.74
C THR A 246 0.69 -12.34 -8.99
N VAL A 247 1.53 -11.30 -9.07
CA VAL A 247 1.23 -10.03 -8.40
C VAL A 247 0.08 -9.28 -9.08
N GLU A 248 0.06 -9.27 -10.41
CA GLU A 248 -1.00 -8.63 -11.19
C GLU A 248 -2.37 -9.26 -10.91
N GLN A 249 -2.47 -10.59 -10.91
CA GLN A 249 -3.73 -11.28 -10.61
C GLN A 249 -4.29 -10.91 -9.22
N ARG A 250 -3.43 -10.57 -8.26
CA ARG A 250 -3.83 -10.21 -6.89
C ARG A 250 -4.15 -8.73 -6.71
N SER A 251 -3.66 -7.86 -7.60
CA SER A 251 -3.58 -6.41 -7.33
C SER A 251 -4.08 -5.52 -8.47
N GLY A 252 -4.18 -6.05 -9.68
CA GLY A 252 -4.68 -5.36 -10.86
C GLY A 252 -4.00 -4.00 -11.12
N GLU A 253 -4.83 -2.98 -11.33
CA GLU A 253 -4.42 -1.62 -11.69
C GLU A 253 -3.48 -0.95 -10.66
N ASP A 254 -3.63 -1.26 -9.37
CA ASP A 254 -2.77 -0.69 -8.33
C ASP A 254 -1.29 -1.10 -8.53
N ALA A 255 -1.05 -2.32 -9.01
CA ALA A 255 0.30 -2.77 -9.33
C ALA A 255 0.86 -2.03 -10.56
N GLN A 256 0.05 -1.83 -11.60
CA GLN A 256 0.44 -1.09 -12.79
C GLN A 256 0.86 0.35 -12.43
N ARG A 257 -0.02 1.09 -11.74
CA ARG A 257 0.24 2.48 -11.33
C ARG A 257 1.47 2.59 -10.44
N TRP A 258 1.56 1.76 -9.40
CA TRP A 258 2.71 1.81 -8.50
C TRP A 258 4.02 1.53 -9.23
N THR A 259 4.05 0.53 -10.12
CA THR A 259 5.26 0.18 -10.85
C THR A 259 5.70 1.31 -11.78
N LEU A 260 4.75 1.90 -12.52
CA LEU A 260 5.01 3.01 -13.44
C LEU A 260 5.60 4.24 -12.73
N ASP A 261 5.13 4.52 -11.52
CA ASP A 261 5.53 5.70 -10.75
C ASP A 261 6.86 5.52 -10.00
N HIS A 262 7.20 4.28 -9.60
CA HIS A 262 8.27 4.04 -8.61
C HIS A 262 9.44 3.20 -9.13
N VAL A 263 9.28 2.45 -10.22
CA VAL A 263 10.30 1.52 -10.68
C VAL A 263 10.86 1.96 -12.03
N PRO A 264 12.16 2.25 -12.15
CA PRO A 264 12.77 2.49 -13.44
C PRO A 264 12.72 1.19 -14.26
N VAL A 265 12.43 1.33 -15.55
CA VAL A 265 12.38 0.22 -16.50
C VAL A 265 13.36 0.46 -17.64
N GLN A 266 13.82 -0.61 -18.27
CA GLN A 266 14.74 -0.51 -19.39
C GLN A 266 14.10 0.22 -20.58
N PRO A 267 14.87 1.00 -21.35
CA PRO A 267 14.34 1.59 -22.56
C PRO A 267 14.03 0.53 -23.62
N ARG A 268 12.98 0.75 -24.40
CA ARG A 268 12.52 -0.16 -25.47
C ARG A 268 11.82 0.62 -26.57
N GLN A 269 12.10 0.26 -27.83
CA GLN A 269 11.38 0.79 -28.99
C GLN A 269 10.06 0.06 -29.27
N ALA A 270 9.88 -1.14 -28.74
CA ALA A 270 8.67 -1.93 -28.89
C ALA A 270 8.24 -2.56 -27.57
N LEU A 271 6.93 -2.58 -27.34
CA LEU A 271 6.29 -3.21 -26.20
C LEU A 271 5.15 -4.10 -26.70
N VAL A 272 5.20 -5.38 -26.37
CA VAL A 272 4.07 -6.30 -26.55
C VAL A 272 3.32 -6.38 -25.24
N LEU A 273 2.02 -6.11 -25.28
CA LEU A 273 1.15 -6.12 -24.12
C LEU A 273 0.59 -7.53 -23.89
N GLY A 274 0.36 -7.85 -22.62
CA GLY A 274 -0.27 -9.11 -22.21
C GLY A 274 0.65 -10.33 -22.24
N GLN A 275 1.95 -10.17 -22.48
CA GLN A 275 2.91 -11.29 -22.38
C GLN A 275 3.22 -11.61 -20.91
N ASP A 276 2.24 -12.18 -20.21
CA ASP A 276 2.33 -12.58 -18.80
C ASP A 276 2.90 -11.48 -17.88
N ALA A 277 2.35 -10.27 -18.01
CA ALA A 277 2.72 -9.11 -17.21
C ALA A 277 4.15 -8.55 -17.40
N LEU A 278 4.90 -8.96 -18.43
CA LEU A 278 6.21 -8.37 -18.74
C LEU A 278 6.17 -6.88 -19.11
N ASP A 279 4.99 -6.38 -19.45
CA ASP A 279 4.68 -4.98 -19.73
C ASP A 279 4.42 -4.13 -18.47
N LEU A 280 4.45 -4.72 -17.27
CA LEU A 280 4.43 -3.96 -16.02
C LEU A 280 5.61 -2.99 -15.94
N GLY A 281 5.30 -1.78 -15.47
CA GLY A 281 6.22 -0.63 -15.44
C GLY A 281 6.20 0.22 -16.71
N TYR A 282 5.51 -0.22 -17.77
CA TYR A 282 5.28 0.58 -18.97
C TYR A 282 3.82 1.00 -19.14
N ILE A 283 2.88 0.44 -18.37
CA ILE A 283 1.45 0.63 -18.58
C ILE A 283 0.68 0.95 -17.30
N VAL A 284 -0.48 1.59 -17.45
CA VAL A 284 -1.52 1.73 -16.42
C VAL A 284 -2.90 1.86 -17.09
N GLY A 285 -3.97 1.40 -16.43
CA GLY A 285 -5.34 1.50 -16.93
C GLY A 285 -5.76 0.34 -17.84
N PHE A 286 -5.11 -0.82 -17.68
CA PHE A 286 -5.39 -2.01 -18.49
C PHE A 286 -5.84 -3.19 -17.63
N ALA A 287 -6.71 -4.03 -18.17
CA ALA A 287 -7.05 -5.31 -17.58
C ALA A 287 -5.84 -6.26 -17.57
N GLY A 288 -5.97 -7.38 -16.86
CA GLY A 288 -4.98 -8.45 -16.84
C GLY A 288 -4.66 -8.99 -18.24
N SER A 289 -3.50 -9.65 -18.34
CA SER A 289 -3.02 -10.25 -19.59
C SER A 289 -4.00 -11.31 -20.12
N GLU A 290 -4.30 -11.26 -21.43
CA GLU A 290 -5.14 -12.23 -22.12
C GLU A 290 -4.49 -12.70 -23.42
N LEU A 291 -4.93 -13.87 -23.90
CA LEU A 291 -4.46 -14.48 -25.14
C LEU A 291 -5.66 -14.73 -26.07
N ALA A 292 -5.51 -14.32 -27.33
CA ALA A 292 -6.48 -14.61 -28.39
C ALA A 292 -5.73 -15.13 -29.62
N ALA A 293 -6.02 -16.39 -29.99
CA ALA A 293 -5.19 -17.16 -30.92
C ALA A 293 -3.72 -17.16 -30.46
N ASP A 294 -2.83 -16.55 -31.24
CA ASP A 294 -1.38 -16.48 -30.95
C ASP A 294 -0.93 -15.08 -30.48
N LEU A 295 -1.86 -14.16 -30.22
CA LEU A 295 -1.56 -12.79 -29.79
C LEU A 295 -1.91 -12.60 -28.32
N SER A 296 -0.93 -12.12 -27.56
CA SER A 296 -1.14 -11.61 -26.21
C SER A 296 -1.67 -10.18 -26.26
N TYR A 297 -2.56 -9.79 -25.37
CA TYR A 297 -3.10 -8.44 -25.38
C TYR A 297 -3.61 -8.04 -24.01
N ARG A 298 -4.00 -6.76 -23.91
CA ARG A 298 -4.74 -6.24 -22.77
C ARG A 298 -5.92 -5.41 -23.22
N TRP A 299 -6.99 -5.47 -22.44
CA TRP A 299 -8.11 -4.57 -22.58
C TRP A 299 -7.82 -3.22 -21.93
N LEU A 300 -8.12 -2.14 -22.63
CA LEU A 300 -8.20 -0.80 -22.04
C LEU A 300 -9.45 -0.69 -21.14
N LEU A 301 -9.29 -0.16 -19.93
CA LEU A 301 -10.38 0.03 -18.95
C LEU A 301 -11.08 1.39 -19.04
N GLY A 302 -11.03 2.02 -20.22
CA GLY A 302 -11.60 3.33 -20.52
C GLY A 302 -10.54 4.41 -20.65
N GLU A 303 -9.63 4.54 -19.67
CA GLU A 303 -8.45 5.40 -19.75
C GLU A 303 -7.20 4.61 -19.41
N GLY A 304 -6.13 4.85 -20.14
CA GLY A 304 -4.86 4.16 -19.92
C GLY A 304 -3.68 4.93 -20.47
N GLU A 305 -2.50 4.61 -19.98
CA GLU A 305 -1.24 5.22 -20.40
C GLU A 305 -0.23 4.12 -20.70
N ILE A 306 0.50 4.30 -21.81
CA ILE A 306 1.68 3.51 -22.15
C ILE A 306 2.88 4.46 -22.19
N VAL A 307 3.92 4.13 -21.43
CA VAL A 307 5.13 4.93 -21.29
C VAL A 307 6.34 4.09 -21.70
N LEU A 308 7.04 4.55 -22.72
CA LEU A 308 8.26 3.92 -23.23
C LEU A 308 9.43 4.88 -23.05
N PRO A 309 10.36 4.61 -22.12
CA PRO A 309 11.72 5.14 -22.24
C PRO A 309 12.34 4.57 -23.52
N LEU A 310 13.05 5.38 -24.29
CA LEU A 310 13.60 5.00 -25.59
C LEU A 310 15.13 4.97 -25.55
N ASP A 311 15.73 3.99 -26.23
CA ASP A 311 17.19 3.85 -26.34
C ASP A 311 17.81 4.98 -27.19
N ALA A 312 17.05 5.45 -28.17
CA ALA A 312 17.42 6.55 -29.04
C ALA A 312 16.37 7.67 -28.92
N PRO A 313 16.78 8.95 -28.93
CA PRO A 313 15.84 10.06 -29.00
C PRO A 313 14.98 9.96 -30.27
N LEU A 314 13.71 10.38 -30.16
CA LEU A 314 12.81 10.47 -31.29
C LEU A 314 13.41 11.36 -32.41
N ALA A 315 13.34 10.92 -33.65
CA ALA A 315 13.71 11.70 -34.81
C ALA A 315 12.48 12.35 -35.48
N ALA A 316 12.74 13.41 -36.24
CA ALA A 316 11.69 14.05 -37.02
C ALA A 316 11.25 13.12 -38.16
N GLY A 317 9.97 12.74 -38.17
CA GLY A 317 9.41 11.81 -39.15
C GLY A 317 9.13 10.41 -38.62
N ASP A 318 9.55 10.11 -37.39
CA ASP A 318 9.24 8.85 -36.72
C ASP A 318 7.72 8.64 -36.63
N SER A 319 7.32 7.37 -36.54
CA SER A 319 5.91 7.00 -36.41
C SER A 319 5.70 5.94 -35.34
N ILE A 320 4.50 5.90 -34.79
CA ILE A 320 4.10 4.92 -33.78
C ILE A 320 3.13 3.94 -34.41
N GLY A 321 3.47 2.67 -34.39
CA GLY A 321 2.56 1.57 -34.69
C GLY A 321 1.81 1.11 -33.45
N LEU A 322 0.48 1.12 -33.51
CA LEU A 322 -0.40 0.54 -32.50
C LEU A 322 -1.17 -0.63 -33.12
N THR A 323 -0.96 -1.85 -32.60
CA THR A 323 -1.75 -3.01 -33.00
C THR A 323 -2.95 -3.16 -32.08
N LEU A 324 -4.15 -2.93 -32.64
CA LEU A 324 -5.41 -2.84 -31.89
C LEU A 324 -6.52 -3.70 -32.52
N ALA A 325 -7.50 -4.09 -31.71
CA ALA A 325 -8.78 -4.65 -32.16
C ALA A 325 -9.92 -4.18 -31.24
N ALA A 326 -11.11 -3.97 -31.79
CA ALA A 326 -12.34 -3.69 -31.04
C ALA A 326 -13.46 -4.63 -31.50
N PRO A 327 -13.54 -5.86 -30.95
CA PRO A 327 -14.42 -6.90 -31.47
C PRO A 327 -15.90 -6.52 -31.41
N LEU A 328 -16.27 -5.64 -30.46
CA LEU A 328 -17.59 -5.03 -30.39
C LEU A 328 -17.57 -3.58 -30.91
N PRO A 329 -18.65 -3.12 -31.57
CA PRO A 329 -18.74 -1.75 -32.06
C PRO A 329 -18.58 -0.72 -30.92
N MET A 330 -17.57 0.15 -31.06
CA MET A 330 -17.31 1.19 -30.08
C MET A 330 -18.34 2.33 -30.17
N LYS A 331 -18.80 2.84 -29.01
CA LYS A 331 -19.73 3.99 -28.91
C LYS A 331 -19.06 5.35 -29.22
N GLY A 332 -17.80 5.35 -29.64
CA GLY A 332 -17.01 6.53 -30.00
C GLY A 332 -15.61 6.13 -30.48
N PRO A 333 -14.83 7.06 -31.06
CA PRO A 333 -13.46 6.79 -31.46
C PRO A 333 -12.55 6.60 -30.24
N LEU A 334 -11.47 5.83 -30.43
CA LEU A 334 -10.31 5.83 -29.53
C LEU A 334 -9.57 7.16 -29.67
N GLN A 335 -9.41 7.86 -28.56
CA GLN A 335 -8.60 9.07 -28.47
C GLN A 335 -7.18 8.70 -28.07
N VAL A 336 -6.21 9.14 -28.86
CA VAL A 336 -4.78 8.94 -28.59
C VAL A 336 -4.11 10.30 -28.46
N ARG A 337 -3.34 10.51 -27.39
CA ARG A 337 -2.45 11.68 -27.24
C ARG A 337 -1.02 11.20 -27.11
N ILE A 338 -0.12 11.85 -27.83
CA ILE A 338 1.33 11.61 -27.74
C ILE A 338 1.96 12.75 -26.95
N ASN A 339 2.58 12.45 -25.82
CA ASN A 339 3.24 13.39 -24.90
C ASN A 339 2.38 14.62 -24.54
N GLY A 340 1.06 14.43 -24.36
CA GLY A 340 0.12 15.51 -24.05
C GLY A 340 -0.23 16.42 -25.25
N GLY A 341 0.20 16.05 -26.46
CA GLY A 341 -0.12 16.75 -27.70
C GLY A 341 -1.60 16.64 -28.14
N PRO A 342 -1.91 17.05 -29.37
CA PRO A 342 -3.28 17.05 -29.88
C PRO A 342 -3.87 15.63 -29.91
N ILE A 343 -5.19 15.55 -29.71
CA ILE A 343 -5.92 14.29 -29.78
C ILE A 343 -5.93 13.80 -31.24
N GLN A 344 -5.51 12.56 -31.43
CA GLN A 344 -5.70 11.81 -32.65
C GLN A 344 -6.85 10.83 -32.45
N LEU A 345 -7.80 10.80 -33.38
CA LEU A 345 -8.98 9.95 -33.31
C LEU A 345 -8.78 8.72 -34.18
N LEU A 346 -8.83 7.54 -33.56
CA LEU A 346 -8.77 6.25 -34.23
C LEU A 346 -10.13 5.55 -34.14
N ARG A 347 -10.48 4.79 -35.17
CA ARG A 347 -11.62 3.88 -35.15
C ARG A 347 -11.08 2.45 -35.33
N PRO A 348 -10.77 1.75 -34.22
CA PRO A 348 -10.28 0.39 -34.29
C PRO A 348 -11.30 -0.53 -34.99
N ASP A 349 -10.80 -1.31 -35.94
CA ASP A 349 -11.51 -2.39 -36.62
C ASP A 349 -11.78 -3.56 -35.65
N PRO A 350 -12.80 -4.40 -35.93
CA PRO A 350 -13.06 -5.62 -35.15
C PRO A 350 -11.93 -6.64 -35.18
N GLN A 351 -11.13 -6.62 -36.24
CA GLN A 351 -9.97 -7.48 -36.42
C GLN A 351 -8.68 -6.73 -36.05
N TRP A 352 -7.65 -7.50 -35.69
CA TRP A 352 -6.33 -6.97 -35.42
C TRP A 352 -5.79 -6.17 -36.60
N ARG A 353 -5.47 -4.91 -36.36
CA ARG A 353 -4.88 -4.02 -37.35
C ARG A 353 -3.84 -3.12 -36.72
N GLU A 354 -2.81 -2.80 -37.50
CA GLU A 354 -1.81 -1.80 -37.12
C GLU A 354 -2.24 -0.40 -37.58
N TYR A 355 -2.27 0.53 -36.65
CA TYR A 355 -2.52 1.95 -36.87
C TYR A 355 -1.21 2.71 -36.73
N ARG A 356 -0.83 3.46 -37.77
CA ARG A 356 0.38 4.29 -37.74
C ARG A 356 0.02 5.74 -37.46
N LEU A 357 0.62 6.27 -36.40
CA LEU A 357 0.46 7.65 -35.96
C LEU A 357 1.77 8.39 -36.21
N ALA A 358 1.72 9.54 -36.87
CA ALA A 358 2.90 10.38 -37.03
C ALA A 358 3.29 11.00 -35.68
N ILE A 359 4.58 10.97 -35.35
CA ILE A 359 5.11 11.69 -34.19
C ILE A 359 5.25 13.16 -34.56
N PRO A 360 4.67 14.10 -33.77
CA PRO A 360 4.87 15.52 -34.01
C PRO A 360 6.36 15.89 -33.97
N SER A 361 6.83 16.67 -34.94
CA SER A 361 8.24 17.09 -35.03
C SER A 361 8.75 17.84 -33.79
N ALA A 362 7.85 18.47 -33.03
CA ALA A 362 8.14 19.10 -31.75
C ALA A 362 8.62 18.14 -30.65
N LEU A 363 8.43 16.82 -30.84
CA LEU A 363 8.89 15.79 -29.92
C LEU A 363 10.27 15.23 -30.30
N ALA A 364 10.88 15.70 -31.39
CA ALA A 364 12.22 15.29 -31.78
C ALA A 364 13.23 15.59 -30.64
N GLY A 365 14.12 14.64 -30.38
CA GLY A 365 15.10 14.70 -29.30
C GLY A 365 14.59 14.23 -27.93
N GLN A 366 13.29 13.91 -27.79
CA GLN A 366 12.78 13.33 -26.54
C GLN A 366 13.14 11.84 -26.45
N THR A 367 13.52 11.39 -25.25
CA THR A 367 13.87 10.00 -24.95
C THR A 367 12.77 9.26 -24.19
N LYS A 368 11.59 9.88 -24.06
CA LYS A 368 10.44 9.30 -23.38
C LYS A 368 9.18 9.54 -24.21
N LEU A 369 8.55 8.44 -24.60
CA LEU A 369 7.27 8.43 -25.27
C LEU A 369 6.16 8.09 -24.26
N ARG A 370 5.10 8.89 -24.24
CA ARG A 370 3.91 8.74 -23.41
C ARG A 370 2.70 8.76 -24.33
N LEU A 371 1.96 7.66 -24.34
CA LEU A 371 0.73 7.47 -25.08
C LEU A 371 -0.44 7.43 -24.11
N SER A 372 -1.28 8.45 -24.12
CA SER A 372 -2.54 8.43 -23.38
C SER A 372 -3.65 7.95 -24.30
N LEU A 373 -4.34 6.89 -23.87
CA LEU A 373 -5.44 6.26 -24.58
C LEU A 373 -6.74 6.50 -23.79
N SER A 374 -7.80 6.92 -24.48
CA SER A 374 -9.12 7.07 -23.88
C SER A 374 -10.22 6.65 -24.85
N ALA A 375 -11.13 5.80 -24.39
CA ALA A 375 -12.25 5.33 -25.19
C ALA A 375 -13.45 4.96 -24.30
N PRO A 376 -14.69 5.09 -24.82
CA PRO A 376 -15.87 4.60 -24.10
C PRO A 376 -15.76 3.10 -23.82
N THR A 377 -16.23 2.69 -22.65
CA THR A 377 -16.28 1.28 -22.26
C THR A 377 -17.67 0.69 -22.47
N TYR A 378 -17.71 -0.63 -22.46
CA TYR A 378 -18.93 -1.43 -22.40
C TYR A 378 -18.74 -2.58 -21.41
N LEU A 379 -19.85 -3.21 -21.02
CA LEU A 379 -19.85 -4.40 -20.16
C LEU A 379 -20.19 -5.59 -21.05
N PRO A 380 -19.26 -6.53 -21.30
CA PRO A 380 -19.52 -7.69 -22.15
C PRO A 380 -20.80 -8.44 -21.75
N MET A 381 -21.02 -8.67 -20.45
CA MET A 381 -22.24 -9.32 -19.94
C MET A 381 -23.58 -8.61 -20.23
N ARG A 382 -23.54 -7.34 -20.68
CA ARG A 382 -24.75 -6.61 -21.09
C ARG A 382 -24.96 -6.60 -22.60
N GLU A 383 -23.87 -6.70 -23.36
CA GLU A 383 -23.90 -6.59 -24.82
C GLU A 383 -23.95 -7.98 -25.48
N GLU A 384 -23.45 -9.02 -24.80
CA GLU A 384 -23.41 -10.41 -25.26
C GLU A 384 -24.09 -11.34 -24.25
N ALA A 385 -25.11 -12.09 -24.69
CA ALA A 385 -25.89 -12.95 -23.80
C ALA A 385 -25.11 -14.15 -23.21
N GLU A 386 -24.00 -14.53 -23.84
CA GLU A 386 -23.15 -15.67 -23.43
C GLU A 386 -21.96 -15.24 -22.54
N SER A 387 -21.76 -13.93 -22.35
CA SER A 387 -20.64 -13.41 -21.59
C SER A 387 -21.01 -13.20 -20.12
N ASP A 388 -20.22 -13.78 -19.22
CA ASP A 388 -20.34 -13.52 -17.77
C ASP A 388 -19.33 -12.47 -17.27
N ASP A 389 -18.61 -11.80 -18.19
CA ASP A 389 -17.53 -10.88 -17.83
C ASP A 389 -18.08 -9.52 -17.33
N PRO A 390 -17.87 -9.16 -16.04
CA PRO A 390 -18.39 -7.94 -15.44
C PRO A 390 -17.50 -6.72 -15.66
N ARG A 391 -16.36 -6.88 -16.34
CA ARG A 391 -15.38 -5.81 -16.48
C ARG A 391 -15.85 -4.76 -17.48
N SER A 392 -15.51 -3.50 -17.19
CA SER A 392 -15.75 -2.37 -18.07
C SER A 392 -14.61 -2.28 -19.09
N LEU A 393 -14.80 -2.88 -20.27
CA LEU A 393 -13.77 -3.05 -21.30
C LEU A 393 -13.97 -2.09 -22.46
N SER A 394 -12.90 -1.79 -23.22
CA SER A 394 -12.97 -0.94 -24.40
C SER A 394 -12.26 -1.57 -25.61
N VAL A 395 -11.01 -1.17 -25.89
CA VAL A 395 -10.22 -1.67 -27.02
C VAL A 395 -9.17 -2.68 -26.54
N MET A 396 -8.89 -3.70 -27.35
CA MET A 396 -7.79 -4.63 -27.15
C MET A 396 -6.51 -4.03 -27.72
N VAL A 397 -5.43 -4.03 -26.93
CA VAL A 397 -4.11 -3.52 -27.33
C VAL A 397 -3.10 -4.64 -27.26
N HIS A 398 -2.49 -4.97 -28.40
CA HIS A 398 -1.48 -6.03 -28.50
C HIS A 398 -0.06 -5.47 -28.44
N ARG A 399 0.25 -4.43 -29.21
CA ARG A 399 1.63 -3.97 -29.39
C ARG A 399 1.72 -2.49 -29.66
N VAL A 400 2.78 -1.89 -29.13
CA VAL A 400 3.24 -0.54 -29.46
C VAL A 400 4.65 -0.64 -29.99
N VAL A 401 4.96 0.06 -31.09
CA VAL A 401 6.30 0.14 -31.66
C VAL A 401 6.58 1.54 -32.20
N VAL A 402 7.80 2.02 -32.02
CA VAL A 402 8.32 3.23 -32.66
C VAL A 402 9.16 2.81 -33.87
N TYR A 403 8.89 3.45 -35.01
CA TYR A 403 9.55 3.22 -36.29
C TYR A 403 10.44 4.37 -36.71
#